data_AF-A0A9J5YM77-F1
#
_entry.id   AF-A0A9J5YM77-F1
#
_cell.length_a   1.000
_cell.length_b   1.000
_cell.length_c   1.000
_cell.angle_alpha   90.00
_cell.angle_beta   90.00
_cell.angle_gamma   90.00
#
_symmetry.space_group_name_H-M   'P 1'
#
loop_
_entity.id
_entity.type
_entity.pdbx_description
1 polymer ?
#
loop_
_entity_poly.entity_id
_entity_poly.type
_entity_poly.pdbx_seq_one_letter_code
_entity_poly.pdbx_strand_id
1 'polypeptide(L)'
;MMAKNATLSGGVLKKVILSYTYLAIWIVLSGTVIVYNKYILDRKLYDWPFPISLTMIHMGFCSSLAFFLVRILKLVELFTVSRRVYFTCVLPIGALYSLSLWLSNSAYIYLSVSFIQMLKALMPVAVYTIGILLKKESFKKSIMCNMLAISIGVAIAAYGESKFDSFGVSLQLLSVLVEATRLVLIQILLNSKGIKLNPIATLYYVAPSCFVFLSIPWVFVELPVFKERGFGLDFDFMVFGTNCLCAFALNLAVFLVVGNTSALTMNIGGVVKDWLLIAFSWSVIKDSVTPLNLVGYGLAFLGVAYYNHQKLQTLKAKEAEKKCQLQQDEEEEGGGLLLTETEQNGTG
;
A
#
# COMPACT_ATOMS: atom_id res chain seq x y z
N MET A 1 -12.77 24.84 34.62
CA MET A 1 -13.07 24.53 33.19
C MET A 1 -11.87 24.77 32.26
N MET A 2 -11.13 25.90 32.39
CA MET A 2 -9.95 26.20 31.55
C MET A 2 -8.77 25.22 31.68
N ALA A 3 -8.44 24.75 32.89
CA ALA A 3 -7.34 23.80 33.09
C ALA A 3 -7.60 22.43 32.41
N LYS A 4 -8.85 21.97 32.40
CA LYS A 4 -9.27 20.72 31.75
C LYS A 4 -9.17 20.83 30.22
N ASN A 5 -9.47 22.00 29.66
CA ASN A 5 -9.33 22.30 28.23
C ASN A 5 -7.87 22.45 27.79
N ALA A 6 -7.00 23.00 28.63
CA ALA A 6 -5.56 23.11 28.34
C ALA A 6 -4.86 21.73 28.35
N THR A 7 -5.21 20.86 29.30
CA THR A 7 -4.71 19.48 29.33
C THR A 7 -5.25 18.63 28.17
N LEU A 8 -6.50 18.86 27.75
CA LEU A 8 -7.09 18.20 26.57
C LEU A 8 -6.35 18.63 25.29
N SER A 9 -6.08 19.93 25.14
CA SER A 9 -5.37 20.51 24.00
C SER A 9 -3.95 19.99 23.86
N GLY A 10 -3.19 19.91 24.98
CA GLY A 10 -1.84 19.33 24.97
C GLY A 10 -1.81 17.84 24.59
N GLY A 11 -2.79 17.06 25.06
CA GLY A 11 -2.94 15.65 24.68
C GLY A 11 -3.30 15.44 23.21
N VAL A 12 -4.17 16.29 22.66
CA VAL A 12 -4.56 16.26 21.24
C VAL A 12 -3.37 16.67 20.36
N LEU A 13 -2.66 17.75 20.70
CA LEU A 13 -1.48 18.21 19.97
C LEU A 13 -0.39 17.12 19.94
N LYS A 14 -0.11 16.46 21.07
CA LYS A 14 0.85 15.36 21.14
C LYS A 14 0.46 14.20 20.22
N LYS A 15 -0.82 13.82 20.18
CA LYS A 15 -1.31 12.76 19.27
C LYS A 15 -1.13 13.16 17.81
N VAL A 16 -1.46 14.41 17.46
CA VAL A 16 -1.33 14.93 16.10
C VAL A 16 0.13 14.92 15.64
N ILE A 17 1.05 15.44 16.47
CA ILE A 17 2.49 15.44 16.18
C ILE A 17 3.01 14.01 15.99
N LEU A 18 2.60 13.08 16.86
CA LEU A 18 3.01 11.69 16.79
C LEU A 18 2.53 11.02 15.50
N SER A 19 1.27 11.21 15.12
CA SER A 19 0.70 10.69 13.87
C SER A 19 1.43 11.23 12.64
N TYR A 20 1.74 12.53 12.58
CA TYR A 20 2.51 13.11 11.47
C TYR A 20 3.97 12.64 11.46
N THR A 21 4.57 12.39 12.62
CA THR A 21 5.92 11.83 12.73
C THR A 21 5.97 10.41 12.15
N TYR A 22 5.00 9.54 12.51
CA TYR A 22 4.90 8.20 11.92
C TYR A 22 4.69 8.24 10.41
N LEU A 23 3.87 9.19 9.94
CA LEU A 23 3.65 9.38 8.50
C LEU A 23 4.95 9.79 7.79
N ALA A 24 5.70 10.74 8.36
CA ALA A 24 6.98 11.18 7.79
C ALA A 24 8.01 10.03 7.75
N ILE A 25 8.13 9.26 8.82
CA ILE A 25 9.00 8.07 8.88
C ILE A 25 8.62 7.07 7.77
N TRP A 26 7.33 6.79 7.61
CA TRP A 26 6.85 5.89 6.56
C TRP A 26 7.15 6.41 5.15
N ILE A 27 6.95 7.71 4.89
CA ILE A 27 7.28 8.33 3.60
C ILE A 27 8.76 8.21 3.30
N VAL A 28 9.64 8.55 4.26
CA VAL A 28 11.09 8.49 4.08
C VAL A 28 11.54 7.05 3.85
N LEU A 29 11.15 6.10 4.71
CA LEU A 29 11.51 4.69 4.55
C LEU A 29 11.01 4.10 3.24
N SER A 30 9.79 4.46 2.83
CA SER A 30 9.25 3.98 1.55
C SER A 30 10.03 4.55 0.37
N GLY A 31 10.41 5.83 0.44
CA GLY A 31 11.23 6.45 -0.59
C GLY A 31 12.63 5.85 -0.65
N THR A 32 13.26 5.63 0.50
CA THR A 32 14.56 4.97 0.61
C THR A 32 14.53 3.58 -0.01
N VAL A 33 13.55 2.72 0.31
CA VAL A 33 13.45 1.37 -0.28
C VAL A 33 13.31 1.43 -1.80
N ILE A 34 12.49 2.34 -2.32
CA ILE A 34 12.29 2.50 -3.77
C ILE A 34 13.57 2.92 -4.48
N VAL A 35 14.24 3.96 -3.97
CA VAL A 35 15.50 4.46 -4.54
C VAL A 35 16.59 3.41 -4.40
N TYR A 36 16.64 2.69 -3.28
CA TYR A 36 17.64 1.67 -3.03
C TYR A 36 17.43 0.45 -3.95
N ASN A 37 16.20 0.01 -4.15
CA ASN A 37 15.90 -1.04 -5.13
C ASN A 37 16.27 -0.61 -6.55
N LYS A 38 15.97 0.64 -6.94
CA LYS A 38 16.42 1.19 -8.23
C LYS A 38 17.95 1.18 -8.33
N TYR A 39 18.65 1.63 -7.30
CA TYR A 39 20.11 1.65 -7.27
C TYR A 39 20.71 0.26 -7.51
N ILE A 40 20.18 -0.77 -6.82
CA ILE A 40 20.65 -2.16 -6.95
C ILE A 40 20.35 -2.73 -8.36
N LEU A 41 19.13 -2.51 -8.86
CA LEU A 41 18.63 -3.15 -10.08
C LEU A 41 19.05 -2.45 -11.38
N ASP A 42 19.41 -1.17 -11.33
CA ASP A 42 19.81 -0.41 -12.52
C ASP A 42 21.22 -0.83 -12.97
N ARG A 43 21.31 -1.21 -14.25
CA ARG A 43 22.56 -1.64 -14.90
C ARG A 43 23.63 -0.57 -14.96
N LYS A 44 23.26 0.71 -14.83
CA LYS A 44 24.20 1.84 -14.84
C LYS A 44 24.68 2.23 -13.45
N LEU A 45 24.03 1.70 -12.40
CA LEU A 45 24.34 2.01 -11.00
C LEU A 45 25.10 0.84 -10.39
N TYR A 46 24.41 -0.05 -9.68
CA TYR A 46 25.04 -1.19 -9.01
C TYR A 46 25.17 -2.44 -9.90
N ASP A 47 24.43 -2.51 -11.02
CA ASP A 47 24.46 -3.62 -12.00
C ASP A 47 24.13 -5.01 -11.44
N TRP A 48 23.11 -5.09 -10.59
CA TRP A 48 22.54 -6.36 -10.14
C TRP A 48 21.07 -6.50 -10.60
N PRO A 49 20.81 -6.73 -11.90
CA PRO A 49 19.47 -6.73 -12.48
C PRO A 49 18.69 -8.03 -12.21
N PHE A 50 18.60 -8.43 -10.95
CA PHE A 50 17.93 -9.66 -10.48
C PHE A 50 16.75 -9.35 -9.54
N PRO A 51 15.62 -8.84 -10.08
CA PRO A 51 14.48 -8.38 -9.29
C PRO A 51 13.77 -9.50 -8.52
N ILE A 52 13.72 -10.73 -9.05
CA ILE A 52 13.14 -11.87 -8.34
C ILE A 52 14.02 -12.23 -7.15
N SER A 53 15.34 -12.32 -7.35
CA SER A 53 16.29 -12.58 -6.27
C SER A 53 16.23 -11.49 -5.20
N LEU A 54 16.18 -10.20 -5.58
CA LEU A 54 16.05 -9.10 -4.62
C LEU A 54 14.83 -9.27 -3.73
N THR A 55 13.68 -9.54 -4.37
CA THR A 55 12.40 -9.70 -3.67
C THR A 55 12.36 -10.97 -2.83
N MET A 56 12.97 -12.07 -3.27
CA MET A 56 13.12 -13.28 -2.47
C MET A 56 13.95 -13.02 -1.21
N ILE A 57 15.08 -12.30 -1.31
CA ILE A 57 15.91 -11.94 -0.14
C ILE A 57 15.07 -11.09 0.83
N HIS A 58 14.31 -10.10 0.33
CA HIS A 58 13.40 -9.29 1.16
C HIS A 58 12.37 -10.16 1.90
N MET A 59 11.66 -11.03 1.17
CA MET A 59 10.62 -11.88 1.75
C MET A 59 11.19 -12.88 2.75
N GLY A 60 12.36 -13.48 2.45
CA GLY A 60 13.05 -14.39 3.35
C GLY A 60 13.52 -13.71 4.64
N PHE A 61 14.13 -12.54 4.53
CA PHE A 61 14.57 -11.74 5.68
C PHE A 61 13.38 -11.27 6.53
N CYS A 62 12.38 -10.66 5.88
CA CYS A 62 11.17 -10.19 6.55
C CYS A 62 10.40 -11.32 7.24
N SER A 63 10.30 -12.49 6.59
CA SER A 63 9.68 -13.68 7.18
C SER A 63 10.43 -14.18 8.41
N SER A 64 11.76 -14.28 8.33
CA SER A 64 12.60 -14.76 9.43
C SER A 64 12.51 -13.82 10.64
N LEU A 65 12.57 -12.51 10.40
CA LEU A 65 12.47 -11.52 11.46
C LEU A 65 11.06 -11.42 12.03
N ALA A 66 10.01 -11.48 11.20
CA ALA A 66 8.64 -11.56 11.68
C ALA A 66 8.41 -12.80 12.55
N PHE A 67 8.96 -13.96 12.15
CA PHE A 67 8.92 -15.17 12.97
C PHE A 67 9.61 -14.95 14.32
N PHE A 68 10.80 -14.35 14.33
CA PHE A 68 11.53 -14.04 15.56
C PHE A 68 10.74 -13.10 16.50
N LEU A 69 10.20 -11.99 15.98
CA LEU A 69 9.42 -11.03 16.78
C LEU A 69 8.15 -11.66 17.37
N VAL A 70 7.50 -12.54 16.63
CA VAL A 70 6.21 -13.14 17.01
C VAL A 70 6.39 -14.35 17.93
N ARG A 71 7.30 -15.28 17.58
CA ARG A 71 7.43 -16.56 18.30
C ARG A 71 8.42 -16.51 19.45
N ILE A 72 9.49 -15.73 19.30
CA ILE A 72 10.55 -15.65 20.31
C ILE A 72 10.26 -14.47 21.25
N LEU A 73 10.12 -13.27 20.71
CA LEU A 73 9.90 -12.07 21.53
C LEU A 73 8.44 -11.86 21.95
N LYS A 74 7.48 -12.56 21.31
CA LYS A 74 6.03 -12.44 21.58
C LYS A 74 5.51 -10.99 21.60
N LEU A 75 6.09 -10.13 20.77
CA LEU A 75 5.71 -8.70 20.72
C LEU A 75 4.36 -8.46 20.03
N VAL A 76 3.86 -9.45 19.28
CA VAL A 76 2.65 -9.34 18.49
C VAL A 76 1.78 -10.55 18.71
N GLU A 77 0.53 -10.30 19.10
CA GLU A 77 -0.49 -11.34 19.18
C GLU A 77 -0.91 -11.78 17.77
N LEU A 78 -0.82 -13.09 17.52
CA LEU A 78 -1.33 -13.68 16.29
C LEU A 78 -2.82 -13.94 16.42
N PHE A 79 -3.57 -13.51 15.41
CA PHE A 79 -4.93 -14.02 15.21
C PHE A 79 -4.87 -15.45 14.66
N THR A 80 -5.78 -16.31 15.10
CA THR A 80 -5.86 -17.70 14.64
C THR A 80 -6.42 -17.75 13.23
N VAL A 81 -5.60 -18.15 12.25
CA VAL A 81 -6.05 -18.41 10.88
C VAL A 81 -6.37 -19.89 10.74
N SER A 82 -7.64 -20.22 10.49
CA SER A 82 -8.01 -21.59 10.13
C SER A 82 -7.32 -22.00 8.83
N ARG A 83 -6.89 -23.28 8.74
CA ARG A 83 -6.23 -23.84 7.55
C ARG A 83 -7.01 -23.54 6.28
N ARG A 84 -8.35 -23.66 6.32
CA ARG A 84 -9.21 -23.34 5.18
C ARG A 84 -9.00 -21.90 4.71
N VAL A 85 -9.01 -20.94 5.63
CA VAL A 85 -8.80 -19.51 5.32
C VAL A 85 -7.41 -19.25 4.78
N TYR A 86 -6.40 -19.94 5.30
CA TYR A 86 -5.03 -19.85 4.81
C TYR A 86 -4.95 -20.26 3.34
N PHE A 87 -5.42 -21.47 3.00
CA PHE A 87 -5.33 -21.99 1.63
C PHE A 87 -6.26 -21.28 0.63
N THR A 88 -7.46 -20.86 1.05
CA THR A 88 -8.43 -20.24 0.12
C THR A 88 -8.30 -18.72 0.00
N CYS A 89 -7.66 -18.05 0.96
CA CYS A 89 -7.58 -16.60 0.98
C CYS A 89 -6.12 -16.11 1.04
N VAL A 90 -5.34 -16.58 2.01
CA VAL A 90 -3.97 -16.07 2.21
C VAL A 90 -3.04 -16.48 1.08
N LEU A 91 -3.07 -17.74 0.63
CA LEU A 91 -2.22 -18.20 -0.47
C LEU A 91 -2.50 -17.48 -1.80
N PRO A 92 -3.75 -17.31 -2.28
CA PRO A 92 -4.01 -16.51 -3.48
C PRO A 92 -3.54 -15.05 -3.35
N ILE A 93 -3.72 -14.43 -2.18
CA ILE A 93 -3.22 -13.08 -1.89
C ILE A 93 -1.68 -13.06 -1.95
N GLY A 94 -1.02 -14.07 -1.40
CA GLY A 94 0.43 -14.25 -1.46
C GLY A 94 0.95 -14.40 -2.89
N ALA A 95 0.27 -15.19 -3.72
CA ALA A 95 0.61 -15.39 -5.13
C ALA A 95 0.51 -14.08 -5.93
N LEU A 96 -0.59 -13.35 -5.78
CA LEU A 96 -0.76 -12.04 -6.41
C LEU A 96 0.29 -11.04 -5.90
N TYR A 97 0.62 -11.07 -4.61
CA TYR A 97 1.64 -10.19 -4.05
C TYR A 97 3.04 -10.49 -4.60
N SER A 98 3.43 -11.77 -4.67
CA SER A 98 4.71 -12.15 -5.29
C SER A 98 4.77 -11.72 -6.76
N LEU A 99 3.68 -11.91 -7.51
CA LEU A 99 3.64 -11.53 -8.92
C LEU A 99 3.71 -9.99 -9.08
N SER A 100 2.98 -9.23 -8.26
CA SER A 100 3.03 -7.76 -8.33
C SER A 100 4.42 -7.22 -7.96
N LEU A 101 5.07 -7.80 -6.94
CA LEU A 101 6.43 -7.47 -6.52
C LEU A 101 7.46 -7.77 -7.60
N TRP A 102 7.39 -8.96 -8.22
CA TRP A 102 8.29 -9.32 -9.32
C TRP A 102 8.16 -8.34 -10.48
N LEU A 103 6.93 -8.11 -10.96
CA LEU A 103 6.69 -7.23 -12.10
C LEU A 103 7.06 -5.77 -11.80
N SER A 104 6.73 -5.25 -10.61
CA SER A 104 7.08 -3.87 -10.25
C SER A 104 8.59 -3.68 -10.10
N ASN A 105 9.30 -4.64 -9.51
CA ASN A 105 10.75 -4.51 -9.36
C ASN A 105 11.46 -4.67 -10.71
N SER A 106 10.96 -5.55 -11.58
CA SER A 106 11.50 -5.69 -12.94
C SER A 106 11.37 -4.39 -13.75
N ALA A 107 10.31 -3.62 -13.53
CA ALA A 107 10.14 -2.32 -14.19
C ALA A 107 11.27 -1.32 -13.85
N TYR A 108 11.92 -1.40 -12.68
CA TYR A 108 13.05 -0.52 -12.32
C TYR A 108 14.27 -0.72 -13.21
N ILE A 109 14.40 -1.84 -13.92
CA ILE A 109 15.49 -2.06 -14.87
C ILE A 109 15.31 -1.18 -16.12
N TYR A 110 14.05 -0.97 -16.53
CA TYR A 110 13.71 -0.34 -17.81
C TYR A 110 13.30 1.13 -17.68
N LEU A 111 12.63 1.47 -16.58
CA LEU A 111 12.00 2.77 -16.40
C LEU A 111 12.69 3.62 -15.32
N SER A 112 12.50 4.93 -15.40
CA SER A 112 12.86 5.89 -14.35
C SER A 112 11.94 5.75 -13.13
N VAL A 113 12.40 6.18 -11.95
CA VAL A 113 11.58 6.11 -10.74
C VAL A 113 10.40 7.08 -10.86
N SER A 114 10.61 8.28 -11.40
CA SER A 114 9.56 9.25 -11.69
C SER A 114 8.46 8.68 -12.59
N PHE A 115 8.83 8.01 -13.68
CA PHE A 115 7.85 7.43 -14.60
C PHE A 115 7.11 6.24 -13.97
N ILE A 116 7.79 5.40 -13.17
CA ILE A 116 7.14 4.33 -12.41
C ILE A 116 6.10 4.89 -11.43
N GLN A 117 6.44 5.94 -10.66
CA GLN A 117 5.47 6.56 -9.75
C GLN A 117 4.29 7.17 -10.52
N MET A 118 4.54 7.73 -11.71
CA MET A 118 3.46 8.21 -12.57
C MET A 118 2.52 7.08 -13.02
N LEU A 119 3.06 5.96 -13.51
CA LEU A 119 2.24 4.82 -13.90
C LEU A 119 1.44 4.27 -12.70
N LYS A 120 1.99 4.33 -11.48
CA LYS A 120 1.29 3.97 -10.24
C LYS A 120 0.13 4.91 -9.89
N ALA A 121 0.06 6.11 -10.47
CA ALA A 121 -1.12 6.97 -10.35
C ALA A 121 -2.39 6.33 -10.95
N LEU A 122 -2.25 5.29 -11.78
CA LEU A 122 -3.37 4.46 -12.27
C LEU A 122 -3.89 3.45 -11.22
N MET A 123 -3.25 3.31 -10.05
CA MET A 123 -3.68 2.37 -9.02
C MET A 123 -5.15 2.55 -8.61
N PRO A 124 -5.66 3.78 -8.35
CA PRO A 124 -7.07 3.99 -8.05
C PRO A 124 -8.00 3.60 -9.21
N VAL A 125 -7.55 3.80 -10.46
CA VAL A 125 -8.29 3.40 -11.67
C VAL A 125 -8.44 1.89 -11.71
N ALA A 126 -7.34 1.16 -11.52
CA ALA A 126 -7.33 -0.30 -11.51
C ALA A 126 -8.16 -0.88 -10.36
N VAL A 127 -8.00 -0.38 -9.13
CA VAL A 127 -8.76 -0.83 -7.95
C VAL A 127 -10.25 -0.60 -8.14
N TYR A 128 -10.67 0.57 -8.60
CA TYR A 128 -12.08 0.88 -8.85
C TYR A 128 -12.68 -0.03 -9.93
N THR A 129 -11.95 -0.22 -11.04
CA THR A 129 -12.41 -1.06 -12.17
C THR A 129 -12.56 -2.52 -11.74
N ILE A 130 -11.57 -3.08 -11.05
CA ILE A 130 -11.64 -4.45 -10.53
C ILE A 130 -12.73 -4.58 -9.45
N GLY A 131 -12.91 -3.57 -8.61
CA GLY A 131 -13.99 -3.50 -7.63
C GLY A 131 -15.38 -3.59 -8.28
N ILE A 132 -15.59 -2.94 -9.42
CA ILE A 132 -16.82 -3.06 -10.22
C ILE A 132 -16.94 -4.45 -10.84
N LEU A 133 -15.88 -4.97 -11.47
CA LEU A 133 -15.89 -6.30 -12.12
C LEU A 133 -16.22 -7.42 -11.13
N LEU A 134 -15.72 -7.31 -9.89
CA LEU A 134 -16.00 -8.25 -8.81
C LEU A 134 -17.32 -7.94 -8.06
N LYS A 135 -18.13 -6.98 -8.55
CA LYS A 135 -19.41 -6.55 -7.97
C LYS A 135 -19.30 -6.12 -6.51
N LYS A 136 -18.17 -5.53 -6.11
CA LYS A 136 -17.92 -5.00 -4.75
C LYS A 136 -18.05 -3.49 -4.66
N GLU A 137 -17.97 -2.79 -5.79
CA GLU A 137 -18.27 -1.37 -5.88
C GLU A 137 -19.35 -1.09 -6.91
N SER A 138 -20.22 -0.13 -6.61
CA SER A 138 -21.28 0.31 -7.52
C SER A 138 -20.74 1.31 -8.52
N PHE A 139 -21.08 1.12 -9.80
CA PHE A 139 -20.67 2.04 -10.86
C PHE A 139 -21.29 3.43 -10.66
N LYS A 140 -20.42 4.43 -10.49
CA LYS A 140 -20.79 5.86 -10.47
C LYS A 140 -20.15 6.58 -11.65
N LYS A 141 -20.98 7.24 -12.48
CA LYS A 141 -20.53 7.99 -13.66
C LYS A 141 -19.47 9.05 -13.31
N SER A 142 -19.69 9.82 -12.25
CA SER A 142 -18.76 10.87 -11.81
C SER A 142 -17.35 10.32 -11.48
N ILE A 143 -17.28 9.18 -10.78
CA ILE A 143 -15.99 8.55 -10.45
C ILE A 143 -15.34 8.03 -11.74
N MET A 144 -16.11 7.40 -12.64
CA MET A 144 -15.56 6.90 -13.90
C MET A 144 -15.00 8.02 -14.80
N CYS A 145 -15.68 9.16 -14.91
CA CYS A 145 -15.15 10.32 -15.63
C CYS A 145 -13.81 10.78 -15.05
N ASN A 146 -13.67 10.78 -13.72
CA ASN A 146 -12.40 11.11 -13.08
C ASN A 146 -11.31 10.06 -13.36
N MET A 147 -11.64 8.78 -13.40
CA MET A 147 -10.68 7.72 -13.77
C MET A 147 -10.16 7.88 -15.21
N LEU A 148 -11.02 8.32 -16.13
CA LEU A 148 -10.61 8.65 -17.50
C LEU A 148 -9.67 9.86 -17.52
N ALA A 149 -9.94 10.91 -16.74
CA ALA A 149 -9.07 12.08 -16.63
C ALA A 149 -7.67 11.71 -16.10
N ILE A 150 -7.58 10.85 -15.07
CA ILE A 150 -6.30 10.33 -14.56
C ILE A 150 -5.56 9.57 -15.67
N SER A 151 -6.28 8.71 -16.41
CA SER A 151 -5.70 7.90 -17.48
C SER A 151 -5.16 8.76 -18.63
N ILE A 152 -5.86 9.83 -18.99
CA ILE A 152 -5.39 10.82 -19.99
C ILE A 152 -4.12 11.52 -19.49
N GLY A 153 -4.08 11.96 -18.24
CA GLY A 153 -2.88 12.58 -17.66
C GLY A 153 -1.66 11.66 -17.72
N VAL A 154 -1.84 10.38 -17.37
CA VAL A 154 -0.78 9.38 -17.45
C VAL A 154 -0.36 9.11 -18.90
N ALA A 155 -1.30 9.09 -19.86
CA ALA A 155 -0.99 8.91 -21.28
C ALA A 155 -0.19 10.09 -21.86
N ILE A 156 -0.56 11.33 -21.54
CA ILE A 156 0.19 12.54 -21.91
C ILE A 156 1.60 12.49 -21.32
N ALA A 157 1.70 12.12 -20.04
CA ALA A 157 2.98 11.98 -19.39
C ALA A 157 3.84 10.89 -20.04
N ALA A 158 3.28 9.73 -20.37
CA ALA A 158 4.00 8.66 -21.06
C ALA A 158 4.52 9.08 -22.45
N TYR A 159 3.73 9.88 -23.19
CA TYR A 159 4.16 10.40 -24.49
C TYR A 159 5.36 11.35 -24.39
N GLY A 160 5.48 12.09 -23.29
CA GLY A 160 6.63 12.98 -23.05
C GLY A 160 7.85 12.29 -22.44
N GLU A 161 7.81 10.99 -22.15
CA GLU A 161 8.89 10.28 -21.45
C GLU A 161 10.09 10.05 -22.36
N SER A 162 11.27 10.47 -21.90
CA SER A 162 12.51 10.38 -22.69
C SER A 162 13.09 8.96 -22.70
N LYS A 163 12.85 8.17 -21.65
CA LYS A 163 13.27 6.77 -21.54
C LYS A 163 12.08 5.82 -21.68
N PHE A 164 11.20 6.08 -22.65
CA PHE A 164 10.02 5.24 -22.85
C PHE A 164 10.44 3.84 -23.33
N ASP A 165 10.13 2.83 -22.52
CA ASP A 165 10.33 1.42 -22.86
C ASP A 165 8.99 0.68 -22.72
N SER A 166 8.45 0.22 -23.86
CA SER A 166 7.14 -0.44 -23.90
C SER A 166 7.08 -1.70 -23.03
N PHE A 167 8.18 -2.46 -22.95
CA PHE A 167 8.23 -3.67 -22.13
C PHE A 167 8.18 -3.32 -20.64
N GLY A 168 9.00 -2.38 -20.18
CA GLY A 168 8.96 -1.82 -18.83
C GLY A 168 7.59 -1.26 -18.46
N VAL A 169 6.94 -0.53 -19.39
CA VAL A 169 5.58 -0.02 -19.19
C VAL A 169 4.58 -1.17 -19.02
N SER A 170 4.65 -2.19 -19.88
CA SER A 170 3.75 -3.36 -19.77
C SER A 170 3.93 -4.11 -18.45
N LEU A 171 5.16 -4.28 -17.97
CA LEU A 171 5.47 -4.89 -16.67
C LEU A 171 4.85 -4.07 -15.53
N GLN A 172 5.03 -2.75 -15.56
CA GLN A 172 4.52 -1.87 -14.53
C GLN A 172 2.98 -1.77 -14.53
N LEU A 173 2.34 -1.74 -15.70
CA LEU A 173 0.87 -1.75 -15.80
C LEU A 173 0.28 -3.09 -15.34
N LEU A 174 0.90 -4.21 -15.73
CA LEU A 174 0.48 -5.53 -15.25
C LEU A 174 0.66 -5.66 -13.74
N SER A 175 1.77 -5.14 -13.20
CA SER A 175 1.98 -5.06 -11.74
C SER A 175 0.85 -4.28 -11.05
N VAL A 176 0.43 -3.13 -11.60
CA VAL A 176 -0.68 -2.33 -11.06
C VAL A 176 -1.99 -3.12 -11.08
N LEU A 177 -2.29 -3.87 -12.15
CA LEU A 177 -3.50 -4.69 -12.23
C LEU A 177 -3.51 -5.85 -11.23
N VAL A 178 -2.38 -6.56 -11.11
CA VAL A 178 -2.21 -7.67 -10.16
C VAL A 178 -2.29 -7.16 -8.73
N GLU A 179 -1.64 -6.03 -8.43
CA GLU A 179 -1.66 -5.38 -7.13
C GLU A 179 -3.06 -4.87 -6.77
N ALA A 180 -3.77 -4.26 -7.71
CA ALA A 180 -5.15 -3.83 -7.51
C ALA A 180 -6.08 -5.02 -7.23
N THR A 181 -5.89 -6.14 -7.93
CA THR A 181 -6.63 -7.39 -7.67
C THR A 181 -6.38 -7.88 -6.25
N ARG A 182 -5.11 -7.91 -5.82
CA ARG A 182 -4.71 -8.26 -4.45
C ARG A 182 -5.40 -7.37 -3.42
N LEU A 183 -5.39 -6.05 -3.63
CA LEU A 183 -6.00 -5.08 -2.72
C LEU A 183 -7.51 -5.28 -2.58
N VAL A 184 -8.23 -5.53 -3.68
CA VAL A 184 -9.67 -5.82 -3.64
C VAL A 184 -9.96 -7.14 -2.92
N LEU A 185 -9.15 -8.19 -3.13
CA LEU A 185 -9.31 -9.45 -2.40
C LEU A 185 -9.04 -9.31 -0.89
N ILE A 186 -8.03 -8.51 -0.50
CA ILE A 186 -7.79 -8.18 0.90
C ILE A 186 -9.00 -7.43 1.49
N GLN A 187 -9.55 -6.45 0.77
CA GLN A 187 -10.73 -5.72 1.22
C GLN A 187 -11.93 -6.65 1.43
N ILE A 188 -12.16 -7.61 0.53
CA ILE A 188 -13.19 -8.64 0.69
C ILE A 188 -12.92 -9.49 1.94
N LEU A 189 -11.69 -9.96 2.14
CA LEU A 189 -11.32 -10.79 3.28
C LEU A 189 -11.56 -10.06 4.62
N LEU A 190 -11.15 -8.79 4.70
CA LEU A 190 -11.32 -7.94 5.88
C LEU A 190 -12.80 -7.71 6.19
N ASN A 191 -13.59 -7.34 5.17
CA ASN A 191 -15.01 -7.04 5.36
C ASN A 191 -15.85 -8.30 5.67
N SER A 192 -15.53 -9.45 5.05
CA SER A 192 -16.31 -10.68 5.24
C SER A 192 -15.99 -11.42 6.54
N LYS A 193 -14.81 -11.24 7.12
CA LYS A 193 -14.38 -12.00 8.31
C LYS A 193 -14.13 -11.14 9.55
N GLY A 194 -14.24 -9.81 9.45
CA GLY A 194 -14.03 -8.89 10.58
C GLY A 194 -12.61 -8.93 11.17
N ILE A 195 -11.64 -9.47 10.43
CA ILE A 195 -10.27 -9.64 10.91
C ILE A 195 -9.57 -8.28 10.82
N LYS A 196 -9.08 -7.75 11.96
CA LYS A 196 -8.15 -6.62 11.95
C LYS A 196 -6.74 -7.16 11.71
N LEU A 197 -6.21 -6.92 10.51
CA LEU A 197 -4.88 -7.38 10.14
C LEU A 197 -3.81 -6.45 10.73
N ASN A 198 -3.04 -6.95 11.69
CA ASN A 198 -1.76 -6.34 12.06
C ASN A 198 -0.77 -6.58 10.89
N PRO A 199 -0.07 -5.57 10.36
CA PRO A 199 0.89 -5.73 9.27
C PRO A 199 2.02 -6.71 9.58
N ILE A 200 2.49 -6.81 10.83
CA ILE A 200 3.50 -7.81 11.22
C ILE A 200 2.90 -9.22 11.15
N ALA A 201 1.68 -9.40 11.64
CA ALA A 201 0.98 -10.68 11.52
C ALA A 201 0.67 -11.03 10.06
N THR A 202 0.34 -10.04 9.24
CA THR A 202 0.11 -10.20 7.80
C THR A 202 1.38 -10.63 7.10
N LEU A 203 2.50 -9.98 7.41
CA LEU A 203 3.82 -10.31 6.89
C LEU A 203 4.24 -11.73 7.29
N TYR A 204 4.01 -12.12 8.55
CA TYR A 204 4.25 -13.48 9.05
C TYR A 204 3.49 -14.55 8.23
N TYR A 205 2.24 -14.29 7.85
CA TYR A 205 1.44 -15.24 7.07
C TYR A 205 1.70 -15.21 5.56
N VAL A 206 2.00 -14.03 5.01
CA VAL A 206 2.09 -13.80 3.55
C VAL A 206 3.53 -13.94 3.02
N ALA A 207 4.54 -13.45 3.74
CA ALA A 207 5.93 -13.44 3.26
C ALA A 207 6.49 -14.84 2.92
N PRO A 208 6.26 -15.90 3.73
CA PRO A 208 6.70 -17.25 3.36
C PRO A 208 6.04 -17.74 2.05
N SER A 209 4.75 -17.45 1.88
CA SER A 209 4.01 -17.81 0.67
C SER A 209 4.58 -17.08 -0.55
N CYS A 210 4.89 -15.79 -0.43
CA CYS A 210 5.51 -15.03 -1.50
C CYS A 210 6.88 -15.56 -1.88
N PHE A 211 7.71 -15.94 -0.89
CA PHE A 211 9.01 -16.55 -1.15
C PHE A 211 8.88 -17.83 -2.00
N VAL A 212 7.95 -18.72 -1.61
CA VAL A 212 7.67 -19.96 -2.36
C VAL A 212 7.19 -19.66 -3.78
N PHE A 213 6.24 -18.74 -3.95
CA PHE A 213 5.74 -18.39 -5.28
C PHE A 213 6.79 -17.71 -6.17
N LEU A 214 7.71 -16.91 -5.60
CA LEU A 214 8.83 -16.31 -6.33
C LEU A 214 9.90 -17.33 -6.72
N SER A 215 10.08 -18.40 -5.94
CA SER A 215 11.06 -19.45 -6.24
C SER A 215 10.78 -20.15 -7.58
N ILE A 216 9.51 -20.25 -7.98
CA ILE A 216 9.10 -20.89 -9.24
C ILE A 216 9.67 -20.12 -10.45
N PRO A 217 9.33 -18.85 -10.72
CA PRO A 217 9.90 -18.11 -11.83
C PRO A 217 11.41 -17.89 -11.66
N TRP A 218 11.94 -17.80 -10.43
CA TRP A 218 13.38 -17.65 -10.19
C TRP A 218 14.21 -18.78 -10.81
N VAL A 219 13.76 -20.04 -10.65
CA VAL A 219 14.44 -21.23 -11.20
C VAL A 219 14.55 -21.17 -12.72
N PHE A 220 13.57 -20.58 -13.41
CA PHE A 220 13.54 -20.53 -14.87
C PHE A 220 14.16 -19.25 -15.44
N VAL A 221 14.08 -18.13 -14.74
CA VAL A 221 14.46 -16.81 -15.26
C VAL A 221 15.84 -16.39 -14.81
N GLU A 222 16.11 -16.41 -13.50
CA GLU A 222 17.34 -15.82 -12.95
C GLU A 222 18.40 -16.87 -12.63
N LEU A 223 18.01 -18.06 -12.14
CA LEU A 223 18.96 -19.12 -11.78
C LEU A 223 19.91 -19.52 -12.92
N PRO A 224 19.47 -19.67 -14.19
CA PRO A 224 20.39 -19.98 -15.29
C PRO A 224 21.44 -18.88 -15.48
N VAL A 225 21.01 -17.62 -15.44
CA VAL A 225 21.88 -16.44 -15.59
C VAL A 225 22.86 -16.32 -14.42
N PHE A 226 22.42 -16.64 -13.20
CA PHE A 226 23.29 -16.71 -12.02
C PHE A 226 24.37 -17.78 -12.15
N LYS A 227 24.03 -18.95 -12.71
CA LYS A 227 25.00 -20.02 -12.94
C LYS A 227 26.04 -19.61 -13.97
N GLU A 228 25.63 -18.92 -15.02
CA GLU A 228 26.54 -18.42 -16.07
C GLU A 228 27.48 -17.30 -15.57
N ARG A 229 26.98 -16.39 -14.73
CA ARG A 229 27.79 -15.30 -14.15
C ARG A 229 28.76 -15.76 -13.04
N GLY A 230 28.66 -17.02 -12.60
CA GLY A 230 29.41 -17.54 -11.46
C GLY A 230 28.71 -17.23 -10.12
N PHE A 231 28.53 -18.26 -9.30
CA PHE A 231 27.88 -18.12 -7.99
C PHE A 231 28.73 -17.27 -7.03
N GLY A 232 28.24 -16.08 -6.68
CA GLY A 232 28.46 -15.46 -5.37
C GLY A 232 29.89 -15.10 -4.96
N LEU A 233 30.85 -14.97 -5.89
CA LEU A 233 32.21 -14.58 -5.49
C LEU A 233 32.29 -13.14 -4.95
N ASP A 234 31.32 -12.27 -5.27
CA ASP A 234 31.24 -10.87 -4.78
C ASP A 234 29.85 -10.49 -4.23
N PHE A 235 29.19 -11.36 -3.45
CA PHE A 235 27.90 -11.01 -2.85
C PHE A 235 28.07 -10.00 -1.70
N ASP A 236 27.64 -8.75 -1.92
CA ASP A 236 27.74 -7.68 -0.92
C ASP A 236 26.65 -7.79 0.17
N PHE A 237 26.97 -8.55 1.22
CA PHE A 237 26.08 -8.71 2.37
C PHE A 237 25.68 -7.38 3.03
N MET A 238 26.50 -6.34 2.95
CA MET A 238 26.22 -5.05 3.57
C MET A 238 25.13 -4.30 2.80
N VAL A 239 25.23 -4.25 1.48
CA VAL A 239 24.22 -3.61 0.61
C VAL A 239 22.89 -4.34 0.69
N PHE A 240 22.88 -5.66 0.51
CA PHE A 240 21.63 -6.43 0.56
C PHE A 240 21.05 -6.48 1.99
N GLY A 241 21.91 -6.56 3.01
CA GLY A 241 21.48 -6.56 4.41
C GLY A 241 20.81 -5.26 4.84
N THR A 242 21.42 -4.11 4.52
CA THR A 242 20.83 -2.80 4.84
C THR A 242 19.58 -2.52 4.01
N ASN A 243 19.56 -2.92 2.73
CA ASN A 243 18.37 -2.82 1.89
C ASN A 243 17.19 -3.65 2.44
N CYS A 244 17.43 -4.89 2.90
CA CYS A 244 16.42 -5.71 3.56
C CYS A 244 15.96 -5.14 4.91
N LEU A 245 16.88 -4.56 5.68
CA LEU A 245 16.55 -3.88 6.93
C LEU A 245 15.63 -2.67 6.68
N CYS A 246 15.89 -1.89 5.62
CA CYS A 246 14.99 -0.81 5.20
C CYS A 246 13.62 -1.34 4.79
N ALA A 247 13.55 -2.43 4.02
CA ALA A 247 12.30 -3.06 3.63
C ALA A 247 11.50 -3.56 4.85
N PHE A 248 12.17 -4.13 5.84
CA PHE A 248 11.54 -4.54 7.09
C PHE A 248 11.08 -3.34 7.93
N ALA A 249 11.91 -2.31 8.08
CA ALA A 249 11.57 -1.08 8.80
C ALA A 249 10.35 -0.39 8.16
N LEU A 250 10.24 -0.40 6.83
CA LEU A 250 9.06 0.08 6.12
C LEU A 250 7.79 -0.69 6.54
N ASN A 251 7.86 -2.02 6.64
CA ASN A 251 6.72 -2.83 7.10
C ASN A 251 6.31 -2.48 8.54
N LEU A 252 7.27 -2.20 9.44
CA LEU A 252 6.98 -1.69 10.78
C LEU A 252 6.34 -0.30 10.74
N ALA A 253 6.85 0.60 9.91
CA ALA A 253 6.30 1.94 9.76
C ALA A 253 4.85 1.90 9.24
N VAL A 254 4.53 0.96 8.34
CA VAL A 254 3.14 0.72 7.90
C VAL A 254 2.26 0.34 9.10
N PHE A 255 2.71 -0.54 10.01
CA PHE A 255 1.97 -0.86 11.23
C PHE A 255 1.74 0.35 12.12
N LEU A 256 2.77 1.17 12.33
CA LEU A 256 2.65 2.39 13.14
C LEU A 256 1.65 3.37 12.53
N VAL A 257 1.70 3.59 11.21
CA VAL A 257 0.77 4.48 10.50
C VAL A 257 -0.65 3.92 10.53
N VAL A 258 -0.86 2.65 10.19
CA VAL A 258 -2.19 2.02 10.19
C VAL A 258 -2.81 1.99 11.59
N GLY A 259 -2.00 1.76 12.63
CA GLY A 259 -2.47 1.71 14.01
C GLY A 259 -2.77 3.07 14.64
N ASN A 260 -2.14 4.15 14.16
CA ASN A 260 -2.21 5.48 14.80
C ASN A 260 -2.76 6.58 13.89
N THR A 261 -3.14 6.26 12.65
CA THR A 261 -3.69 7.22 11.69
C THR A 261 -4.93 6.64 11.00
N SER A 262 -5.69 7.51 10.33
CA SER A 262 -6.84 7.09 9.56
C SER A 262 -6.44 6.55 8.19
N ALA A 263 -7.28 5.69 7.59
CA ALA A 263 -7.10 5.27 6.20
C ALA A 263 -7.03 6.46 5.23
N LEU A 264 -7.72 7.57 5.55
CA LEU A 264 -7.63 8.82 4.80
C LEU A 264 -6.23 9.44 4.88
N THR A 265 -5.66 9.55 6.08
CA THR A 265 -4.32 10.12 6.30
C THR A 265 -3.28 9.34 5.50
N MET A 266 -3.38 8.01 5.49
CA MET A 266 -2.50 7.14 4.72
C MET A 266 -2.66 7.35 3.21
N ASN A 267 -3.88 7.51 2.69
CA ASN A 267 -4.12 7.78 1.27
C ASN A 267 -3.51 9.12 0.83
N ILE A 268 -3.71 10.19 1.62
CA ILE A 268 -3.14 11.52 1.32
C ILE A 268 -1.61 11.46 1.41
N GLY A 269 -1.06 10.84 2.46
CA GLY A 269 0.38 10.68 2.62
C GLY A 269 1.02 9.86 1.49
N GLY A 270 0.31 8.86 0.95
CA GLY A 270 0.75 8.11 -0.23
C GLY A 270 0.92 8.99 -1.46
N VAL A 271 -0.01 9.90 -1.70
CA VAL A 271 0.10 10.88 -2.80
C VAL A 271 1.29 11.82 -2.57
N VAL A 272 1.46 12.35 -1.35
CA VAL A 272 2.61 13.21 -1.01
C VAL A 272 3.93 12.46 -1.22
N LYS A 273 4.01 11.20 -0.80
CA LYS A 273 5.18 10.33 -1.01
C LYS A 273 5.53 10.20 -2.49
N ASP A 274 4.54 9.91 -3.35
CA ASP A 274 4.77 9.74 -4.79
C ASP A 274 5.32 11.03 -5.42
N TRP A 275 4.82 12.19 -5.00
CA TRP A 275 5.32 13.50 -5.43
C TRP A 275 6.76 13.77 -4.99
N LEU A 276 7.05 13.52 -3.72
CA LEU A 276 8.40 13.66 -3.19
C LEU A 276 9.38 12.75 -3.93
N LEU A 277 8.94 11.54 -4.30
CA LEU A 277 9.76 10.62 -5.09
C LEU A 277 9.99 11.09 -6.52
N ILE A 278 8.97 11.65 -7.19
CA ILE A 278 9.14 12.23 -8.54
C ILE A 278 10.14 13.40 -8.47
N ALA A 279 9.99 14.30 -7.50
CA ALA A 279 10.88 15.43 -7.29
C ALA A 279 12.32 14.99 -6.94
N PHE A 280 12.46 13.98 -6.09
CA PHE A 280 13.76 13.38 -5.75
C PHE A 280 14.41 12.70 -6.96
N SER A 281 13.65 11.94 -7.75
CA SER A 281 14.14 11.28 -8.97
C SER A 281 14.67 12.30 -9.99
N TRP A 282 13.94 13.40 -10.18
CA TRP A 282 14.35 14.47 -11.08
C TRP A 282 15.59 15.22 -10.57
N SER A 283 15.61 15.59 -9.30
CA SER A 283 16.67 16.43 -8.73
C SER A 283 17.97 15.68 -8.42
N VAL A 284 17.88 14.45 -7.89
CA VAL A 284 19.03 13.67 -7.38
C VAL A 284 19.44 12.58 -8.37
N ILE A 285 18.50 11.76 -8.86
CA ILE A 285 18.78 10.68 -9.83
C ILE A 285 19.00 11.25 -11.25
N LYS A 286 18.69 12.54 -11.45
CA LYS A 286 18.82 13.26 -12.72
C LYS A 286 18.04 12.60 -13.85
N ASP A 287 16.87 12.05 -13.53
CA ASP A 287 15.94 11.58 -14.55
C ASP A 287 15.43 12.75 -15.41
N SER A 288 15.39 12.55 -16.71
CA SER A 288 14.90 13.54 -17.67
C SER A 288 13.38 13.71 -17.50
N VAL A 289 12.94 14.91 -17.16
CA VAL A 289 11.51 15.27 -17.07
C VAL A 289 11.25 16.38 -18.07
N THR A 290 10.47 16.08 -19.10
CA THR A 290 10.08 17.04 -20.12
C THR A 290 8.92 17.93 -19.63
N PRO A 291 8.72 19.12 -20.22
CA PRO A 291 7.56 19.95 -19.89
C PRO A 291 6.23 19.20 -20.11
N LEU A 292 6.17 18.32 -21.11
CA LEU A 292 4.99 17.52 -21.39
C LEU A 292 4.74 16.47 -20.29
N ASN A 293 5.79 15.87 -19.73
CA ASN A 293 5.66 15.02 -18.54
C ASN A 293 4.99 15.80 -17.40
N LEU A 294 5.45 17.03 -17.12
CA LEU A 294 4.90 17.85 -16.03
C LEU A 294 3.41 18.15 -16.21
N VAL A 295 2.97 18.44 -17.45
CA VAL A 295 1.55 18.66 -17.76
C VAL A 295 0.74 17.39 -17.46
N GLY A 296 1.20 16.24 -17.95
CA GLY A 296 0.53 14.96 -17.69
C GLY A 296 0.51 14.60 -16.20
N TYR A 297 1.61 14.86 -15.49
CA TYR A 297 1.74 14.64 -14.05
C TYR A 297 0.75 15.51 -13.26
N GLY A 298 0.64 16.79 -13.63
CA GLY A 298 -0.31 17.72 -13.02
C GLY A 298 -1.75 17.26 -13.22
N LEU A 299 -2.12 16.85 -14.44
CA LEU A 299 -3.48 16.38 -14.74
C LEU A 299 -3.82 15.08 -13.97
N ALA A 300 -2.92 14.09 -13.99
CA ALA A 300 -3.12 12.83 -13.28
C ALA A 300 -3.27 13.06 -11.77
N PHE A 301 -2.42 13.93 -11.20
CA PHE A 301 -2.49 14.28 -9.79
C PHE A 301 -3.79 14.99 -9.41
N LEU A 302 -4.22 16.00 -10.16
CA LEU A 302 -5.48 16.69 -9.89
C LEU A 302 -6.65 15.69 -9.90
N GLY A 303 -6.64 14.73 -10.83
CA GLY A 303 -7.61 13.63 -10.85
C GLY A 303 -7.54 12.74 -9.61
N VAL A 304 -6.34 12.33 -9.16
CA VAL A 304 -6.17 11.53 -7.93
C VAL A 304 -6.60 12.31 -6.68
N ALA A 305 -6.24 13.59 -6.59
CA ALA A 305 -6.65 14.46 -5.49
C ALA A 305 -8.16 14.63 -5.44
N TYR A 306 -8.80 14.84 -6.60
CA TYR A 306 -10.25 14.91 -6.72
C TYR A 306 -10.92 13.58 -6.35
N TYR A 307 -10.39 12.43 -6.79
CA TYR A 307 -10.88 11.11 -6.38
C TYR A 307 -10.84 10.93 -4.86
N ASN A 308 -9.68 11.24 -4.26
CA ASN A 308 -9.50 11.12 -2.81
C ASN A 308 -10.45 12.05 -2.05
N HIS A 309 -10.71 13.25 -2.58
CA HIS A 309 -11.71 14.16 -2.02
C HIS A 309 -13.12 13.59 -2.10
N GLN A 310 -13.55 13.07 -3.26
CA GLN A 310 -14.86 12.44 -3.40
C GLN A 310 -15.04 11.23 -2.47
N LYS A 311 -14.01 10.39 -2.37
CA LYS A 311 -13.99 9.22 -1.48
C LYS A 311 -14.08 9.64 -0.02
N LEU A 312 -13.37 10.70 0.37
CA LEU A 312 -13.46 11.29 1.71
C LEU A 312 -14.88 11.77 2.03
N GLN A 313 -15.50 12.53 1.14
CA GLN A 313 -16.88 13.01 1.36
C GLN A 313 -17.86 11.84 1.53
N THR A 314 -17.70 10.78 0.73
CA THR A 314 -18.52 9.57 0.84
C THR A 314 -18.32 8.87 2.19
N LEU A 315 -17.09 8.78 2.69
CA LEU A 315 -16.81 8.18 3.99
C LEU A 315 -17.41 9.01 5.15
N LYS A 316 -17.27 10.34 5.09
CA LYS A 316 -17.88 11.24 6.08
C LYS A 316 -19.39 11.14 6.12
N ALA A 317 -20.04 11.07 4.95
CA ALA A 317 -21.48 10.89 4.86
C ALA A 317 -21.93 9.57 5.52
N LYS A 318 -21.24 8.46 5.22
CA LYS A 318 -21.53 7.16 5.86
C LYS A 318 -21.30 7.16 7.37
N GLU A 319 -20.26 7.84 7.86
CA GLU A 319 -20.03 7.98 9.31
C GLU A 319 -21.11 8.81 9.98
N ALA A 320 -21.60 9.88 9.33
CA ALA A 320 -22.70 10.69 9.83
C ALA A 320 -24.02 9.90 9.86
N GLU A 321 -24.34 9.17 8.79
CA GLU A 321 -25.51 8.27 8.73
C GLU A 321 -25.48 7.23 9.86
N LYS A 322 -24.31 6.60 10.10
CA LYS A 322 -24.15 5.62 11.18
C LYS A 322 -24.33 6.23 12.57
N LYS A 323 -23.89 7.48 12.78
CA LYS A 323 -24.10 8.18 14.05
C LYS A 323 -25.57 8.53 14.28
N CYS A 324 -26.27 8.99 13.24
CA CYS A 324 -27.72 9.24 13.33
C CYS A 324 -28.49 7.96 13.62
N GLN A 325 -28.13 6.83 13.00
CA GLN A 325 -28.74 5.53 13.29
C GLN A 325 -28.55 5.11 14.75
N LEU A 326 -27.32 5.19 15.27
CA LEU A 326 -27.05 4.86 16.67
C LEU A 326 -27.81 5.78 17.65
N GLN A 327 -27.96 7.06 17.32
CA GLN A 327 -28.76 7.98 18.13
C GLN A 327 -30.25 7.66 18.10
N GLN A 328 -30.79 7.23 16.95
CA GLN A 328 -32.18 6.78 16.85
C GLN A 328 -32.41 5.49 17.63
N ASP A 329 -31.49 4.52 17.55
CA ASP A 329 -31.57 3.26 18.31
C ASP A 329 -31.52 3.53 19.84
N GLU A 330 -30.66 4.44 20.30
CA GLU A 330 -30.58 4.84 21.71
C GLU A 330 -31.83 5.60 22.19
N GLU A 331 -32.44 6.42 21.34
CA GLU A 331 -33.71 7.13 21.65
C GLU A 331 -34.92 6.17 21.69
N GLU A 332 -34.97 5.16 20.82
CA GLU A 332 -36.02 4.12 20.84
C GLU A 332 -35.90 3.20 22.07
N GLU A 333 -34.69 2.76 22.44
CA GLU A 333 -34.47 1.96 23.67
C GLU A 333 -34.76 2.78 24.94
N GLY A 334 -34.35 4.05 24.98
CA GLY A 334 -34.63 4.95 26.11
C GLY A 334 -36.12 5.31 26.26
N GLY A 335 -36.82 5.50 25.14
CA GLY A 335 -38.27 5.74 25.12
C GLY A 335 -39.08 4.51 25.51
N GLY A 336 -38.64 3.31 25.11
CA GLY A 336 -39.25 2.04 25.50
C GLY A 336 -39.17 1.75 27.01
N LEU A 337 -38.04 2.09 27.65
CA LEU A 337 -37.84 1.92 29.09
C LEU A 337 -38.74 2.86 29.92
N LEU A 338 -38.91 4.11 29.47
CA LEU A 338 -39.78 5.09 30.12
C LEU A 338 -41.26 4.69 30.03
N LEU A 339 -41.71 4.11 28.92
CA LEU A 339 -43.08 3.61 28.78
C LEU A 339 -43.35 2.41 29.71
N THR A 340 -42.36 1.52 29.92
CA THR A 340 -42.51 0.40 30.85
C THR A 340 -42.52 0.83 32.32
N GLU A 341 -41.75 1.85 32.70
CA GLU A 341 -41.83 2.45 34.06
C GLU A 341 -43.16 3.17 34.29
N THR A 342 -43.75 3.79 33.26
CA THR A 342 -45.03 4.50 33.39
C THR A 342 -46.21 3.53 33.54
N GLU A 343 -46.17 2.37 32.86
CA GLU A 343 -47.16 1.30 33.05
C GLU A 343 -47.05 0.62 34.44
N GLN A 344 -45.85 0.50 35.00
CA GLN A 344 -45.66 -0.07 36.34
C GLN A 344 -46.06 0.90 37.48
N ASN A 345 -45.94 2.22 37.29
CA ASN A 345 -46.35 3.22 38.29
C ASN A 345 -47.82 3.68 38.17
N GLY A 346 -48.56 3.24 37.14
CA GLY A 346 -49.96 3.62 36.91
C GLY A 346 -51.02 2.69 37.48
N THR A 347 -50.64 1.64 38.22
CA THR A 347 -51.56 0.60 38.75
C THR A 347 -51.63 0.53 40.29
N GLY A 348 -51.25 1.59 40.99
CA GLY A 348 -51.36 1.70 42.46
C GLY A 348 -52.65 2.36 42.93
#